data_AF-A0A1G8D4B3-F1
#
_entry.id   AF-A0A1G8D4B3-F1
#
_cell.length_a   1.000
_cell.length_b   1.000
_cell.length_c   1.000
_cell.angle_alpha   90.00
_cell.angle_beta   90.00
_cell.angle_gamma   90.00
#
_symmetry.space_group_name_H-M   'P 1'
#
loop_
_entity.id
_entity.type
_entity.pdbx_description
1 polymer ?
#
loop_
_entity_poly.entity_id
_entity_poly.type
_entity_poly.pdbx_seq_one_letter_code
_entity_poly.pdbx_strand_id
1 'polypeptide(L)'
;MNNNTEIILIPKDATPERIETSIAAFNQPLADLLTHVGLPTENLLSPIDERRKVIFSLEAAISILPVEAREKAAYLSKFTVAVAVGLFDGAINFLWDETIKALRLLVSEFDLPYFLFVAQSVNSKYKSFTTADDLEGISDHDLLDICRRIGFINDINYKRLEYVNYLRNHASAAHPNDNAVTGFEMVNLLETCLKYAITAKPDHSVIQIKQLFNNIRTKEIPKEDFEAIGDDLIKQPQERLDDFLYSIFGLYIDTRTEQPVRKNIDRLTPHIWDAVSEDIKYKIGAKFGVYRLNGDVERKDFVQKFLETVGGLKYKDEDSLAGELLEKLQNLKTVHFEWNNFYNEYSHAKSIASSLPATGLPDSIRKLFVKVIVICYVGNGKGYKQGIDERAAPYYNEFIERFTIAEIKEFLGLFKDAEFVTDFDYTIPDRRLRNLVKFFKTKTSDIYINRILDLMLSYPAKKLQALADDKRYHEAMKFIK
;
A
#
# COMPACT_ATOMS: atom_id res chain seq x y z
N MET A 1 49.10 -5.26 34.94
CA MET A 1 48.03 -6.26 34.76
C MET A 1 47.16 -5.75 33.62
N ASN A 2 47.31 -6.32 32.41
CA ASN A 2 46.37 -6.04 31.33
C ASN A 2 45.05 -6.69 31.71
N ASN A 3 44.09 -5.90 32.18
CA ASN A 3 42.71 -6.32 32.12
C ASN A 3 42.35 -6.38 30.64
N ASN A 4 42.43 -7.58 30.06
CA ASN A 4 41.73 -7.86 28.81
C ASN A 4 40.24 -7.65 29.12
N THR A 5 39.70 -6.51 28.69
CA THR A 5 38.27 -6.25 28.68
C THR A 5 37.68 -7.16 27.60
N GLU A 6 37.42 -8.42 27.96
CA GLU A 6 36.81 -9.39 27.07
C GLU A 6 35.38 -8.91 26.79
N ILE A 7 35.09 -8.57 25.54
CA ILE A 7 33.75 -8.12 25.11
C ILE A 7 32.86 -9.35 25.05
N ILE A 8 32.05 -9.59 26.09
CA ILE A 8 31.12 -10.73 26.16
C ILE A 8 29.69 -10.24 25.93
N LEU A 9 29.24 -10.21 24.68
CA LEU A 9 27.91 -9.67 24.32
C LEU A 9 26.74 -10.49 24.90
N ILE A 10 26.92 -11.80 25.11
CA ILE A 10 25.94 -12.68 25.77
C ILE A 10 26.70 -13.61 26.74
N PRO A 11 26.72 -13.31 28.04
CA PRO A 11 27.27 -14.21 29.05
C PRO A 11 26.40 -15.48 29.16
N LYS A 12 26.99 -16.64 29.53
CA LYS A 12 26.25 -17.89 29.80
C LYS A 12 25.14 -17.74 30.87
N ASP A 13 25.26 -16.72 31.74
CA ASP A 13 24.16 -16.20 32.57
C ASP A 13 23.97 -14.70 32.27
N ALA A 14 23.24 -14.38 31.20
CA ALA A 14 23.00 -13.01 30.75
C ALA A 14 22.01 -12.31 31.70
N THR A 15 22.52 -11.37 32.52
CA THR A 15 21.68 -10.41 33.24
C THR A 15 21.70 -9.05 32.52
N PRO A 16 20.68 -8.19 32.71
CA PRO A 16 20.67 -6.84 32.14
C PRO A 16 21.97 -6.06 32.43
N GLU A 17 22.51 -6.14 33.64
CA GLU A 17 23.73 -5.44 34.07
C GLU A 17 24.99 -5.94 33.35
N ARG A 18 25.07 -7.25 33.08
CA ARG A 18 26.21 -7.83 32.34
C ARG A 18 26.19 -7.41 30.88
N ILE A 19 25.00 -7.35 30.25
CA ILE A 19 24.83 -6.87 28.87
C ILE A 19 25.25 -5.39 28.78
N GLU A 20 24.84 -4.54 29.72
CA GLU A 20 25.28 -3.14 29.76
C GLU A 20 26.79 -3.01 29.88
N THR A 21 27.40 -3.77 30.79
CA THR A 21 28.84 -3.72 31.03
C THR A 21 29.62 -4.06 29.75
N SER A 22 29.16 -5.07 29.00
CA SER A 22 29.80 -5.49 27.74
C SER A 22 29.61 -4.48 26.61
N ILE A 23 28.43 -3.86 26.48
CA ILE A 23 28.19 -2.80 25.50
C ILE A 23 29.01 -1.56 25.84
N ALA A 24 29.07 -1.19 27.12
CA ALA A 24 29.85 -0.06 27.61
C ALA A 24 31.35 -0.24 27.32
N ALA A 25 31.86 -1.47 27.46
CA ALA A 25 33.26 -1.80 27.16
C ALA A 25 33.63 -1.58 25.67
N PHE A 26 32.66 -1.62 24.76
CA PHE A 26 32.87 -1.34 23.32
C PHE A 26 32.74 0.15 22.96
N ASN A 27 31.92 0.90 23.69
CA ASN A 27 31.64 2.31 23.36
C ASN A 27 32.87 3.22 23.45
N GLN A 28 33.70 3.08 24.51
CA GLN A 28 34.87 3.94 24.68
C GLN A 28 35.94 3.72 23.60
N PRO A 29 36.36 2.47 23.28
CA PRO A 29 37.28 2.22 22.19
C PRO A 29 36.80 2.73 20.82
N LEU A 30 35.48 2.66 20.55
CA LEU A 30 34.91 3.18 19.31
C LEU A 30 34.99 4.72 19.27
N ALA A 31 34.70 5.40 20.38
CA ALA A 31 34.83 6.85 20.48
C ALA A 31 36.29 7.31 20.30
N ASP A 32 37.24 6.58 20.88
CA ASP A 32 38.68 6.84 20.75
C ASP A 32 39.12 6.68 19.29
N LEU A 33 38.64 5.64 18.60
CA LEU A 33 38.91 5.41 17.18
C LEU A 33 38.39 6.58 16.32
N LEU A 34 37.13 6.97 16.50
CA LEU A 34 36.52 8.08 15.76
C LEU A 34 37.29 9.37 15.97
N THR A 35 37.66 9.67 17.21
CA THR A 35 38.48 10.83 17.57
C THR A 35 39.85 10.78 16.89
N HIS A 36 40.51 9.61 16.91
CA HIS A 36 41.82 9.41 16.28
C HIS A 36 41.81 9.71 14.78
N VAL A 37 40.71 9.39 14.08
CA VAL A 37 40.55 9.69 12.64
C VAL A 37 39.87 11.04 12.36
N GLY A 38 39.63 11.86 13.38
CA GLY A 38 39.05 13.20 13.24
C GLY A 38 37.55 13.24 12.94
N LEU A 39 36.81 12.20 13.35
CA LEU A 39 35.36 12.08 13.17
C LEU A 39 34.59 12.43 14.46
N PRO A 40 33.31 12.85 14.35
CA PRO A 40 32.48 13.20 15.50
C PRO A 40 32.07 11.97 16.32
N THR A 41 31.89 12.17 17.64
CA THR A 41 31.52 11.12 18.60
C THR A 41 30.19 11.39 19.33
N GLU A 42 29.69 12.62 19.29
CA GLU A 42 28.46 13.01 19.99
C GLU A 42 27.20 12.65 19.20
N ASN A 43 26.16 12.19 19.91
CA ASN A 43 24.82 11.88 19.36
C ASN A 43 24.82 10.96 18.13
N LEU A 44 25.86 10.13 17.97
CA LEU A 44 25.98 9.21 16.84
C LEU A 44 25.26 7.88 17.10
N LEU A 45 25.27 7.41 18.34
CA LEU A 45 24.80 6.09 18.71
C LEU A 45 23.70 6.18 19.76
N SER A 46 22.73 5.28 19.66
CA SER A 46 21.64 5.15 20.63
C SER A 46 22.19 4.87 22.04
N PRO A 47 21.53 5.33 23.11
CA PRO A 47 21.98 5.09 24.48
C PRO A 47 22.10 3.59 24.82
N ILE A 48 23.02 3.23 25.72
CA ILE A 48 23.26 1.84 26.13
C ILE A 48 21.99 1.17 26.67
N ASP A 49 21.20 1.91 27.47
CA ASP A 49 19.93 1.42 28.03
C ASP A 49 18.94 1.00 26.92
N GLU A 50 18.85 1.78 25.84
CA GLU A 50 17.99 1.44 24.70
C GLU A 50 18.49 0.18 23.97
N ARG A 51 19.80 0.05 23.77
CA ARG A 51 20.40 -1.15 23.14
C ARG A 51 20.14 -2.40 23.97
N ARG A 52 20.30 -2.30 25.30
CA ARG A 52 20.05 -3.39 26.25
C ARG A 52 18.62 -3.92 26.12
N LYS A 53 17.62 -3.03 26.04
CA LYS A 53 16.20 -3.43 25.89
C LYS A 53 16.00 -4.33 24.67
N VAL A 54 16.64 -3.98 23.54
CA VAL A 54 16.54 -4.77 22.30
C VAL A 54 17.29 -6.09 22.44
N ILE A 55 18.54 -6.07 22.89
CA ILE A 55 19.38 -7.27 23.00
C ILE A 55 18.76 -8.28 23.95
N PHE A 56 18.27 -7.82 25.10
CA PHE A 56 17.61 -8.68 26.09
C PHE A 56 16.34 -9.35 25.54
N SER A 57 15.63 -8.69 24.63
CA SER A 57 14.40 -9.21 24.03
C SER A 57 14.64 -10.04 22.76
N LEU A 58 15.85 -10.00 22.20
CA LEU A 58 16.14 -10.49 20.85
C LEU A 58 15.94 -12.00 20.71
N GLU A 59 16.42 -12.79 21.68
CA GLU A 59 16.30 -14.24 21.65
C GLU A 59 14.83 -14.67 21.65
N ALA A 60 14.02 -14.07 22.52
CA ALA A 60 12.59 -14.32 22.60
C ALA A 60 11.88 -13.91 21.30
N ALA A 61 12.20 -12.74 20.73
CA ALA A 61 11.59 -12.28 19.49
C ALA A 61 11.93 -13.20 18.29
N ILE A 62 13.20 -13.58 18.13
CA ILE A 62 13.67 -14.46 17.05
C ILE A 62 13.17 -15.90 17.20
N SER A 63 12.73 -16.32 18.40
CA SER A 63 12.27 -17.68 18.66
C SER A 63 11.16 -18.17 17.73
N ILE A 64 10.36 -17.23 17.18
CA ILE A 64 9.30 -17.51 16.20
C ILE A 64 9.82 -18.07 14.87
N LEU A 65 11.07 -17.78 14.51
CA LEU A 65 11.70 -18.30 13.30
C LEU A 65 12.17 -19.74 13.52
N PRO A 66 11.87 -20.68 12.60
CA PRO A 66 12.51 -21.98 12.56
C PRO A 66 14.03 -21.84 12.47
N VAL A 67 14.77 -22.79 13.05
CA VAL A 67 16.24 -22.73 13.13
C VAL A 67 16.87 -22.62 11.74
N GLU A 68 16.33 -23.35 10.76
CA GLU A 68 16.79 -23.36 9.38
C GLU A 68 16.58 -22.02 8.67
N ALA A 69 15.56 -21.26 9.07
CA ALA A 69 15.31 -19.91 8.56
C ALA A 69 16.29 -18.90 9.16
N ARG A 70 16.68 -19.07 10.44
CA ARG A 70 17.64 -18.19 11.12
C ARG A 70 19.01 -18.21 10.44
N GLU A 71 19.47 -19.38 10.00
CA GLU A 71 20.75 -19.54 9.29
C GLU A 71 20.83 -18.73 7.98
N LYS A 72 19.67 -18.44 7.38
CA LYS A 72 19.55 -17.73 6.09
C LYS A 72 19.18 -16.25 6.24
N ALA A 73 18.94 -15.78 7.47
CA ALA A 73 18.45 -14.43 7.76
C ALA A 73 19.61 -13.41 7.90
N ALA A 74 20.35 -13.23 6.81
CA ALA A 74 21.53 -12.37 6.79
C ALA A 74 21.25 -10.91 7.19
N TYR A 75 20.07 -10.36 6.86
CA TYR A 75 19.73 -9.01 7.27
C TYR A 75 19.32 -8.93 8.74
N LEU A 76 18.72 -9.98 9.32
CA LEU A 76 18.53 -10.04 10.79
C LEU A 76 19.86 -10.11 11.56
N SER A 77 20.87 -10.75 10.98
CA SER A 77 22.24 -10.71 11.54
C SER A 77 22.80 -9.28 11.50
N LYS A 78 22.67 -8.57 10.37
CA LYS A 78 23.10 -7.16 10.25
C LYS A 78 22.32 -6.23 11.18
N PHE A 79 21.01 -6.44 11.31
CA PHE A 79 20.14 -5.77 12.28
C PHE A 79 20.68 -5.92 13.70
N THR A 80 20.99 -7.17 14.10
CA THR A 80 21.51 -7.47 15.44
C THR A 80 22.83 -6.77 15.71
N VAL A 81 23.75 -6.77 14.73
CA VAL A 81 25.03 -6.05 14.82
C VAL A 81 24.80 -4.54 14.94
N ALA A 82 23.94 -3.96 14.11
CA ALA A 82 23.61 -2.54 14.13
C ALA A 82 23.00 -2.10 15.48
N VAL A 83 22.10 -2.91 16.05
CA VAL A 83 21.55 -2.71 17.40
C VAL A 83 22.64 -2.72 18.46
N ALA A 84 23.57 -3.70 18.41
CA ALA A 84 24.63 -3.82 19.40
C ALA A 84 25.56 -2.61 19.44
N VAL A 85 25.88 -2.05 18.26
CA VAL A 85 26.70 -0.82 18.15
C VAL A 85 25.88 0.47 18.37
N GLY A 86 24.54 0.40 18.39
CA GLY A 86 23.66 1.55 18.64
C GLY A 86 23.19 2.31 17.41
N LEU A 87 23.40 1.77 16.21
CA LEU A 87 22.92 2.34 14.94
C LEU A 87 21.49 1.88 14.64
N PHE A 88 20.53 2.42 15.37
CA PHE A 88 19.11 2.03 15.25
C PHE A 88 18.52 2.44 13.90
N ASP A 89 18.93 3.57 13.34
CA ASP A 89 18.60 4.00 11.98
C ASP A 89 19.05 2.96 10.92
N GLY A 90 20.27 2.44 11.05
CA GLY A 90 20.78 1.35 10.21
C GLY A 90 20.08 0.02 10.47
N ALA A 91 19.78 -0.28 11.73
CA ALA A 91 19.09 -1.51 12.11
C ALA A 91 17.71 -1.60 11.43
N ILE A 92 16.89 -0.55 11.51
CA ILE A 92 15.53 -0.56 10.91
C ILE A 92 15.60 -0.82 9.41
N ASN A 93 16.61 -0.29 8.70
CA ASN A 93 16.80 -0.57 7.29
C ASN A 93 17.03 -2.06 7.02
N PHE A 94 17.92 -2.71 7.77
CA PHE A 94 18.13 -4.16 7.62
C PHE A 94 16.92 -4.99 8.00
N LEU A 95 16.17 -4.60 9.03
CA LEU A 95 14.91 -5.27 9.38
C LEU A 95 13.90 -5.17 8.23
N TRP A 96 13.80 -3.99 7.62
CA TRP A 96 12.92 -3.75 6.49
C TRP A 96 13.34 -4.56 5.26
N ASP A 97 14.65 -4.63 4.97
CA ASP A 97 15.18 -5.44 3.88
C ASP A 97 14.82 -6.94 4.04
N GLU A 98 14.96 -7.52 5.24
CA GLU A 98 14.52 -8.91 5.48
C GLU A 98 13.00 -9.05 5.31
N THR A 99 12.24 -8.04 5.75
CA THR A 99 10.77 -8.02 5.66
C THR A 99 10.31 -8.07 4.21
N ILE A 100 10.83 -7.18 3.36
CA ILE A 100 10.50 -7.11 1.94
C ILE A 100 10.96 -8.36 1.20
N LYS A 101 12.16 -8.86 1.50
CA LYS A 101 12.66 -10.13 0.95
C LYS A 101 11.72 -11.29 1.27
N ALA A 102 11.23 -11.39 2.50
CA ALA A 102 10.31 -12.46 2.88
C ALA A 102 8.95 -12.34 2.17
N LEU A 103 8.41 -11.12 2.01
CA LEU A 103 7.18 -10.90 1.23
C LEU A 103 7.35 -11.29 -0.24
N ARG A 104 8.47 -10.92 -0.88
CA ARG A 104 8.77 -11.31 -2.26
C ARG A 104 8.91 -12.83 -2.42
N LEU A 105 9.51 -13.50 -1.43
CA LEU A 105 9.59 -14.96 -1.40
C LEU A 105 8.20 -15.60 -1.30
N LEU A 106 7.37 -15.11 -0.37
CA LEU A 106 5.98 -15.57 -0.19
C LEU A 106 5.18 -15.44 -1.50
N VAL A 107 5.30 -14.29 -2.17
CA VAL A 107 4.67 -14.04 -3.48
C VAL A 107 5.15 -15.03 -4.53
N SER A 108 6.46 -15.24 -4.62
CA SER A 108 7.09 -16.11 -5.61
C SER A 108 6.67 -17.57 -5.45
N GLU A 109 6.57 -18.06 -4.21
CA GLU A 109 6.19 -19.44 -3.90
C GLU A 109 4.68 -19.68 -4.02
N PHE A 110 3.86 -18.64 -3.87
CA PHE A 110 2.41 -18.78 -3.85
C PHE A 110 1.78 -18.73 -5.25
N ASP A 111 1.64 -17.56 -5.87
CA ASP A 111 1.07 -17.42 -7.21
C ASP A 111 1.60 -16.14 -7.86
N LEU A 112 2.86 -16.21 -8.30
CA LEU A 112 3.55 -15.11 -8.96
C LEU A 112 2.77 -14.56 -10.17
N PRO A 113 2.21 -15.39 -11.08
CA PRO A 113 1.42 -14.87 -12.20
C PRO A 113 0.21 -14.04 -11.76
N TYR A 114 -0.53 -14.49 -10.74
CA TYR A 114 -1.66 -13.72 -10.21
C TYR A 114 -1.18 -12.43 -9.55
N PHE A 115 -0.14 -12.49 -8.73
CA PHE A 115 0.42 -11.30 -8.10
C PHE A 115 0.86 -10.24 -9.13
N LEU A 116 1.61 -10.66 -10.16
CA LEU A 116 2.08 -9.75 -11.21
C LEU A 116 0.91 -9.17 -12.01
N PHE A 117 -0.15 -9.94 -12.24
CA PHE A 117 -1.36 -9.40 -12.86
C PHE A 117 -1.98 -8.28 -12.02
N VAL A 118 -2.14 -8.50 -10.71
CA VAL A 118 -2.66 -7.47 -9.80
C VAL A 118 -1.73 -6.26 -9.79
N ALA A 119 -0.41 -6.45 -9.76
CA ALA A 119 0.59 -5.38 -9.83
C ALA A 119 0.42 -4.53 -11.10
N GLN A 120 0.29 -5.15 -12.27
CA GLN A 120 0.04 -4.48 -13.55
C GLN A 120 -1.27 -3.68 -13.55
N SER A 121 -2.24 -4.10 -12.74
CA SER A 121 -3.50 -3.39 -12.55
C SER A 121 -3.38 -2.17 -11.63
N VAL A 122 -2.40 -2.18 -10.71
CA VAL A 122 -2.10 -1.11 -9.75
C VAL A 122 -1.35 0.01 -10.43
N ASN A 123 -0.33 -0.32 -11.22
CA ASN A 123 0.48 0.65 -11.94
C ASN A 123 0.97 0.11 -13.29
N SER A 124 0.85 0.93 -14.34
CA SER A 124 1.27 0.57 -15.70
C SER A 124 2.77 0.35 -15.86
N LYS A 125 3.61 0.89 -14.98
CA LYS A 125 5.07 0.67 -15.01
C LYS A 125 5.45 -0.80 -14.82
N TYR A 126 4.54 -1.61 -14.25
CA TYR A 126 4.72 -3.04 -14.05
C TYR A 126 4.24 -3.89 -15.23
N LYS A 127 3.70 -3.31 -16.31
CA LYS A 127 3.15 -4.02 -17.49
C LYS A 127 4.10 -5.06 -18.10
N SER A 128 5.41 -4.84 -18.04
CA SER A 128 6.42 -5.75 -18.61
C SER A 128 6.90 -6.82 -17.63
N PHE A 129 6.47 -6.80 -16.37
CA PHE A 129 6.98 -7.70 -15.33
C PHE A 129 6.30 -9.06 -15.44
N THR A 130 7.11 -10.12 -15.51
CA THR A 130 6.64 -11.50 -15.77
C THR A 130 7.36 -12.57 -14.94
N THR A 131 8.46 -12.24 -14.27
CA THR A 131 9.34 -13.16 -13.55
C THR A 131 9.50 -12.78 -12.08
N ALA A 132 10.09 -13.67 -11.29
CA ALA A 132 10.35 -13.41 -9.87
C ALA A 132 11.38 -12.28 -9.68
N ASP A 133 12.34 -12.16 -10.59
CA ASP A 133 13.37 -11.12 -10.55
C ASP A 133 12.75 -9.72 -10.75
N ASP A 134 11.67 -9.63 -11.52
CA ASP A 134 10.94 -8.36 -11.72
C ASP A 134 10.30 -7.82 -10.42
N LEU A 135 10.13 -8.64 -9.39
CA LEU A 135 9.58 -8.20 -8.09
C LEU A 135 10.46 -7.16 -7.40
N GLU A 136 11.75 -7.10 -7.72
CA GLU A 136 12.66 -6.06 -7.23
C GLU A 136 12.29 -4.66 -7.75
N GLY A 137 11.68 -4.59 -8.94
CA GLY A 137 11.23 -3.33 -9.54
C GLY A 137 9.92 -2.79 -8.96
N ILE A 138 9.22 -3.56 -8.12
CA ILE A 138 7.99 -3.15 -7.45
C ILE A 138 8.36 -2.37 -6.19
N SER A 139 7.75 -1.19 -6.01
CA SER A 139 8.03 -0.35 -4.84
C SER A 139 7.52 -1.03 -3.58
N ASP A 140 8.17 -0.81 -2.45
CA ASP A 140 7.79 -1.43 -1.18
C ASP A 140 6.33 -1.11 -0.78
N HIS A 141 5.88 0.12 -1.08
CA HIS A 141 4.49 0.52 -0.87
C HIS A 141 3.52 -0.32 -1.72
N ASP A 142 3.77 -0.40 -3.03
CA ASP A 142 2.88 -1.12 -3.94
C ASP A 142 2.93 -2.64 -3.63
N LEU A 143 4.09 -3.19 -3.27
CA LEU A 143 4.22 -4.57 -2.81
C LEU A 143 3.31 -4.86 -1.60
N LEU A 144 3.32 -4.00 -0.59
CA LEU A 144 2.46 -4.15 0.59
C LEU A 144 0.97 -4.03 0.24
N ASP A 145 0.58 -3.04 -0.57
CA ASP A 145 -0.81 -2.86 -0.99
C ASP A 145 -1.32 -4.06 -1.80
N ILE A 146 -0.51 -4.57 -2.72
CA ILE A 146 -0.86 -5.76 -3.51
C ILE A 146 -0.97 -6.99 -2.59
N CYS A 147 -0.04 -7.17 -1.65
CA CYS A 147 -0.11 -8.25 -0.66
C CYS A 147 -1.40 -8.17 0.17
N ARG A 148 -1.83 -6.95 0.54
CA ARG A 148 -3.08 -6.70 1.27
C ARG A 148 -4.30 -7.09 0.43
N ARG A 149 -4.37 -6.60 -0.81
CA ARG A 149 -5.48 -6.85 -1.74
C ARG A 149 -5.67 -8.33 -2.06
N ILE A 150 -4.56 -9.05 -2.28
CA ILE A 150 -4.57 -10.50 -2.49
C ILE A 150 -4.97 -11.24 -1.21
N GLY A 151 -4.62 -10.69 -0.04
CA GLY A 151 -4.91 -11.29 1.26
C GLY A 151 -3.73 -11.99 1.92
N PHE A 152 -2.50 -11.80 1.43
CA PHE A 152 -1.30 -12.23 2.16
C PHE A 152 -1.13 -11.49 3.47
N ILE A 153 -1.66 -10.27 3.56
CA ILE A 153 -1.65 -9.42 4.74
C ILE A 153 -3.07 -8.88 4.92
N ASN A 154 -3.58 -8.81 6.15
CA ASN A 154 -4.87 -8.16 6.42
C ASN A 154 -4.68 -6.64 6.62
N ASP A 155 -5.78 -5.87 6.63
CA ASP A 155 -5.71 -4.40 6.73
C ASP A 155 -4.99 -3.91 8.00
N ILE A 156 -5.19 -4.60 9.13
CA ILE A 156 -4.53 -4.26 10.40
C ILE A 156 -3.01 -4.43 10.28
N ASN A 157 -2.56 -5.56 9.73
CA ASN A 157 -1.15 -5.86 9.58
C ASN A 157 -0.50 -5.03 8.49
N TYR A 158 -1.24 -4.65 7.45
CA TYR A 158 -0.79 -3.66 6.47
C TYR A 158 -0.47 -2.33 7.16
N LYS A 159 -1.36 -1.81 8.01
CA LYS A 159 -1.10 -0.58 8.76
C LYS A 159 0.09 -0.69 9.72
N ARG A 160 0.29 -1.85 10.34
CA ARG A 160 1.47 -2.09 11.17
C ARG A 160 2.76 -2.05 10.35
N LEU A 161 2.80 -2.70 9.19
CA LEU A 161 3.98 -2.73 8.32
C LEU A 161 4.23 -1.39 7.60
N GLU A 162 3.17 -0.68 7.24
CA GLU A 162 3.24 0.69 6.75
C GLU A 162 3.90 1.62 7.78
N TYR A 163 3.56 1.46 9.06
CA TYR A 163 4.23 2.19 10.15
C TYR A 163 5.72 1.86 10.26
N VAL A 164 6.11 0.59 10.07
CA VAL A 164 7.53 0.20 10.02
C VAL A 164 8.24 0.88 8.83
N ASN A 165 7.67 0.81 7.64
CA ASN A 165 8.19 1.49 6.45
C ASN A 165 8.31 3.01 6.67
N TYR A 166 7.32 3.58 7.34
CA TYR A 166 7.33 4.98 7.71
C TYR A 166 8.52 5.33 8.62
N LEU A 167 8.72 4.61 9.72
CA LEU A 167 9.86 4.85 10.61
C LEU A 167 11.19 4.61 9.89
N ARG A 168 11.29 3.58 9.04
CA ARG A 168 12.46 3.33 8.18
C ARG A 168 12.81 4.56 7.33
N ASN A 169 11.81 5.20 6.73
CA ASN A 169 12.02 6.36 5.85
C ASN A 169 12.32 7.67 6.61
N HIS A 170 11.88 7.79 7.86
CA HIS A 170 11.85 9.09 8.56
C HIS A 170 12.67 9.17 9.85
N ALA A 171 13.05 8.04 10.45
CA ALA A 171 13.91 7.98 11.63
C ALA A 171 15.42 8.10 11.28
N SER A 172 15.74 8.69 10.13
CA SER A 172 17.10 8.78 9.58
C SER A 172 18.03 9.69 10.40
N ALA A 173 19.33 9.34 10.41
CA ALA A 173 20.43 10.04 11.08
C ALA A 173 20.63 11.53 10.70
N ALA A 174 19.91 12.07 9.70
CA ALA A 174 20.07 13.46 9.25
C ALA A 174 19.58 14.51 10.27
N HIS A 175 18.67 14.13 11.19
CA HIS A 175 18.17 15.00 12.27
C HIS A 175 18.08 14.23 13.61
N PRO A 176 19.20 13.98 14.30
CA PRO A 176 19.29 13.06 15.45
C PRO A 176 18.40 13.41 16.66
N ASN A 177 18.02 14.69 16.81
CA ASN A 177 17.35 15.16 18.04
C ASN A 177 15.82 15.06 18.03
N ASP A 178 15.18 14.92 16.86
CA ASP A 178 13.71 15.08 16.77
C ASP A 178 12.94 13.76 16.55
N ASN A 179 13.57 12.71 16.00
CA ASN A 179 12.89 11.47 15.58
C ASN A 179 13.61 10.17 16.01
N ALA A 180 14.26 10.15 17.18
CA ALA A 180 15.00 8.98 17.65
C ALA A 180 14.08 7.80 18.03
N VAL A 181 14.38 6.60 17.53
CA VAL A 181 13.65 5.37 17.88
C VAL A 181 14.15 4.81 19.20
N THR A 182 13.24 4.48 20.12
CA THR A 182 13.58 3.85 21.40
C THR A 182 13.80 2.34 21.25
N GLY A 183 14.43 1.71 22.24
CA GLY A 183 14.68 0.28 22.27
C GLY A 183 13.39 -0.55 22.28
N PHE A 184 12.36 -0.12 23.03
CA PHE A 184 11.08 -0.84 23.01
C PHE A 184 10.32 -0.67 21.69
N GLU A 185 10.42 0.51 21.05
CA GLU A 185 9.89 0.66 19.69
C GLU A 185 10.61 -0.27 18.72
N MET A 186 11.94 -0.36 18.77
CA MET A 186 12.72 -1.28 17.94
C MET A 186 12.29 -2.75 18.13
N VAL A 187 12.06 -3.18 19.38
CA VAL A 187 11.54 -4.53 19.67
C VAL A 187 10.16 -4.73 19.04
N ASN A 188 9.27 -3.74 19.16
CA ASN A 188 7.94 -3.81 18.55
C ASN A 188 7.99 -3.87 17.01
N LEU A 189 8.91 -3.12 16.37
CA LEU A 189 9.14 -3.21 14.93
C LEU A 189 9.62 -4.61 14.53
N LEU A 190 10.60 -5.15 15.26
CA LEU A 190 11.12 -6.50 15.03
C LEU A 190 9.99 -7.55 15.13
N GLU A 191 9.22 -7.53 16.21
CA GLU A 191 8.11 -8.47 16.38
C GLU A 191 7.05 -8.34 15.28
N THR A 192 6.73 -7.11 14.88
CA THR A 192 5.76 -6.82 13.83
C THR A 192 6.18 -7.43 12.51
N CYS A 193 7.43 -7.18 12.09
CA CYS A 193 8.01 -7.75 10.88
C CYS A 193 8.07 -9.28 10.92
N LEU A 194 8.51 -9.84 12.04
CA LEU A 194 8.61 -11.29 12.22
C LEU A 194 7.24 -11.98 12.11
N LYS A 195 6.25 -11.49 12.87
CA LYS A 195 4.92 -12.12 12.98
C LYS A 195 4.07 -11.94 11.72
N TYR A 196 4.13 -10.77 11.09
CA TYR A 196 3.14 -10.38 10.08
C TYR A 196 3.67 -10.29 8.65
N ALA A 197 4.97 -10.50 8.45
CA ALA A 197 5.57 -10.59 7.12
C ALA A 197 6.51 -11.79 6.99
N ILE A 198 7.54 -11.89 7.84
CA ILE A 198 8.62 -12.88 7.67
C ILE A 198 8.12 -14.32 7.89
N THR A 199 7.23 -14.53 8.87
CA THR A 199 6.63 -15.85 9.14
C THR A 199 5.17 -15.95 8.71
N ALA A 200 4.66 -14.93 8.01
CA ALA A 200 3.28 -14.88 7.58
C ALA A 200 2.99 -16.04 6.61
N LYS A 201 1.81 -16.62 6.76
CA LYS A 201 1.29 -17.66 5.85
C LYS A 201 -0.05 -17.18 5.27
N PRO A 202 -0.33 -17.48 3.99
CA PRO A 202 -1.62 -17.19 3.40
C PRO A 202 -2.73 -17.86 4.19
N ASP A 203 -3.85 -17.18 4.38
CA ASP A 203 -5.02 -17.77 5.02
C ASP A 203 -5.69 -18.82 4.11
N HIS A 204 -6.60 -19.60 4.69
CA HIS A 204 -7.33 -20.65 3.97
C HIS A 204 -8.11 -20.12 2.76
N SER A 205 -8.66 -18.90 2.88
CA SER A 205 -9.47 -18.27 1.84
C SER A 205 -8.61 -17.91 0.62
N VAL A 206 -7.40 -17.42 0.84
CA VAL A 206 -6.43 -17.12 -0.22
C VAL A 206 -5.98 -18.40 -0.92
N ILE A 207 -5.79 -19.50 -0.17
CA ILE A 207 -5.47 -20.83 -0.71
C ILE A 207 -6.61 -21.33 -1.62
N GLN A 208 -7.87 -21.19 -1.20
CA GLN A 208 -9.04 -21.57 -2.00
C GLN A 208 -9.13 -20.76 -3.29
N ILE A 209 -8.87 -19.45 -3.25
CA ILE A 209 -8.88 -18.60 -4.45
C ILE A 209 -7.80 -19.03 -5.44
N LYS A 210 -6.57 -19.31 -4.96
CA LYS A 210 -5.50 -19.86 -5.81
C LYS A 210 -5.93 -21.18 -6.47
N GLN A 211 -6.55 -22.08 -5.69
CA GLN A 211 -7.05 -23.35 -6.23
C GLN A 211 -8.13 -23.12 -7.28
N LEU A 212 -9.05 -22.18 -7.05
CA LEU A 212 -10.07 -21.82 -8.02
C LEU A 212 -9.48 -21.25 -9.31
N PHE A 213 -8.49 -20.34 -9.23
CA PHE A 213 -7.76 -19.86 -10.41
C PHE A 213 -7.15 -21.00 -11.21
N ASN A 214 -6.47 -21.92 -10.53
CA ASN A 214 -5.90 -23.09 -11.17
C ASN A 214 -6.96 -23.97 -11.84
N ASN A 215 -8.11 -24.17 -11.19
CA ASN A 215 -9.21 -24.95 -11.76
C ASN A 215 -9.85 -24.27 -12.97
N ILE A 216 -10.06 -22.94 -12.93
CA ILE A 216 -10.56 -22.17 -14.07
C ILE A 216 -9.63 -22.34 -15.29
N ARG A 217 -8.31 -22.40 -15.06
CA ARG A 217 -7.30 -22.56 -16.11
C ARG A 217 -7.13 -24.00 -16.62
N THR A 218 -7.40 -25.01 -15.80
CA THR A 218 -6.95 -26.39 -16.09
C THR A 218 -8.06 -27.44 -16.13
N LYS A 219 -9.28 -27.12 -15.67
CA LYS A 219 -10.40 -28.06 -15.56
C LYS A 219 -11.60 -27.56 -16.35
N GLU A 220 -12.45 -28.48 -16.80
CA GLU A 220 -13.82 -28.13 -17.19
C GLU A 220 -14.70 -28.20 -15.94
N ILE A 221 -15.23 -27.06 -15.51
CA ILE A 221 -16.06 -26.98 -14.31
C ILE A 221 -17.53 -27.31 -14.69
N PRO A 222 -18.21 -28.20 -13.95
CA PRO A 222 -19.63 -28.51 -14.14
C PRO A 222 -20.50 -27.25 -14.08
N LYS A 223 -21.57 -27.20 -14.88
CA LYS A 223 -22.38 -25.98 -15.02
C LYS A 223 -23.13 -25.66 -13.71
N GLU A 224 -23.57 -26.71 -13.02
CA GLU A 224 -24.28 -26.70 -11.75
C GLU A 224 -23.46 -26.15 -10.59
N ASP A 225 -22.12 -26.15 -10.68
CA ASP A 225 -21.26 -25.74 -9.57
C ASP A 225 -21.00 -24.22 -9.54
N PHE A 226 -21.25 -23.48 -10.63
CA PHE A 226 -20.90 -22.06 -10.73
C PHE A 226 -21.69 -21.15 -9.78
N GLU A 227 -22.94 -21.51 -9.47
CA GLU A 227 -23.74 -20.77 -8.49
C GLU A 227 -23.11 -20.87 -7.11
N ALA A 228 -22.77 -22.09 -6.66
CA ALA A 228 -22.11 -22.31 -5.38
C ALA A 228 -20.73 -21.65 -5.30
N ILE A 229 -19.95 -21.68 -6.38
CA ILE A 229 -18.65 -20.99 -6.47
C ILE A 229 -18.84 -19.48 -6.36
N GLY A 230 -19.81 -18.91 -7.08
CA GLY A 230 -20.14 -17.49 -7.02
C GLY A 230 -20.58 -17.05 -5.63
N ASP A 231 -21.50 -17.78 -5.00
CA ASP A 231 -22.00 -17.51 -3.66
C ASP A 231 -20.90 -17.53 -2.59
N ASP A 232 -19.85 -18.32 -2.78
CA ASP A 232 -18.69 -18.31 -1.88
C ASP A 232 -17.75 -17.14 -2.15
N LEU A 233 -17.51 -16.82 -3.44
CA LEU A 233 -16.66 -15.69 -3.84
C LEU A 233 -17.19 -14.34 -3.38
N ILE A 234 -18.51 -14.11 -3.41
CA ILE A 234 -19.09 -12.82 -3.00
C ILE A 234 -18.92 -12.53 -1.50
N LYS A 235 -18.52 -13.54 -0.69
CA LYS A 235 -18.21 -13.37 0.75
C LYS A 235 -16.79 -12.85 0.98
N GLN A 236 -15.95 -12.81 -0.06
CA GLN A 236 -14.58 -12.32 0.04
C GLN A 236 -14.55 -10.80 0.30
N PRO A 237 -13.46 -10.26 0.85
CA PRO A 237 -13.27 -8.82 0.93
C PRO A 237 -13.43 -8.15 -0.46
N GLN A 238 -14.06 -6.98 -0.52
CA GLN A 238 -14.43 -6.31 -1.77
C GLN A 238 -13.26 -6.20 -2.75
N GLU A 239 -12.10 -5.72 -2.29
CA GLU A 239 -10.91 -5.55 -3.14
C GLU A 239 -10.42 -6.88 -3.74
N ARG A 240 -10.53 -7.97 -2.98
CA ARG A 240 -10.13 -9.30 -3.44
C ARG A 240 -11.08 -9.83 -4.50
N LEU A 241 -12.38 -9.62 -4.33
CA LEU A 241 -13.39 -9.97 -5.34
C LEU A 241 -13.20 -9.16 -6.63
N ASP A 242 -12.97 -7.86 -6.48
CA ASP A 242 -12.67 -6.91 -7.55
C ASP A 242 -11.43 -7.34 -8.35
N ASP A 243 -10.34 -7.67 -7.66
CA ASP A 243 -9.09 -8.13 -8.28
C ASP A 243 -9.21 -9.52 -8.90
N PHE A 244 -9.97 -10.42 -8.27
CA PHE A 244 -10.28 -11.72 -8.85
C PHE A 244 -11.01 -11.58 -10.19
N LEU A 245 -12.10 -10.80 -10.23
CA LEU A 245 -12.85 -10.56 -11.46
C LEU A 245 -11.97 -9.92 -12.53
N TYR A 246 -11.22 -8.87 -12.17
CA TYR A 246 -10.36 -8.18 -13.12
C TYR A 246 -9.27 -9.11 -13.69
N SER A 247 -8.79 -10.06 -12.88
CA SER A 247 -7.81 -11.08 -13.28
C SER A 247 -8.35 -12.11 -14.24
N ILE A 248 -9.52 -12.69 -13.95
CA ILE A 248 -10.14 -13.63 -14.90
C ILE A 248 -10.60 -12.90 -16.16
N PHE A 249 -10.97 -11.62 -16.08
CA PHE A 249 -11.21 -10.80 -17.28
C PHE A 249 -9.92 -10.62 -18.10
N GLY A 250 -8.78 -10.36 -17.46
CA GLY A 250 -7.48 -10.32 -18.11
C GLY A 250 -7.15 -11.62 -18.86
N LEU A 251 -7.38 -12.77 -18.23
CA LEU A 251 -7.28 -14.08 -18.88
C LEU A 251 -8.27 -14.20 -20.05
N TYR A 252 -9.50 -13.72 -19.87
CA TYR A 252 -10.53 -13.77 -20.90
C TYR A 252 -10.20 -12.93 -22.14
N ILE A 253 -9.43 -11.86 -22.03
CA ILE A 253 -9.07 -11.03 -23.20
C ILE A 253 -7.71 -11.39 -23.80
N ASP A 254 -6.93 -12.28 -23.17
CA ASP A 254 -5.67 -12.76 -23.74
C ASP A 254 -5.96 -13.68 -24.93
N THR A 255 -5.43 -13.33 -26.10
CA THR A 255 -5.64 -14.04 -27.38
C THR A 255 -5.07 -15.46 -27.35
N ARG A 256 -4.18 -15.77 -26.39
CA ARG A 256 -3.62 -17.11 -26.17
C ARG A 256 -4.50 -18.00 -25.29
N THR A 257 -5.52 -17.44 -24.65
CA THR A 257 -6.37 -18.21 -23.72
C THR A 257 -7.28 -19.17 -24.47
N GLU A 258 -7.21 -20.44 -24.08
CA GLU A 258 -8.00 -21.52 -24.67
C GLU A 258 -9.51 -21.39 -24.40
N GLN A 259 -10.31 -21.94 -25.31
CA GLN A 259 -11.78 -21.87 -25.24
C GLN A 259 -12.40 -22.46 -23.97
N PRO A 260 -11.92 -23.58 -23.38
CA PRO A 260 -12.45 -24.10 -22.13
C PRO A 260 -12.29 -23.14 -20.95
N VAL A 261 -11.16 -22.44 -20.88
CA VAL A 261 -10.89 -21.42 -19.86
C VAL A 261 -11.86 -20.26 -20.01
N ARG A 262 -12.05 -19.76 -21.24
CA ARG A 262 -13.03 -18.71 -21.54
C ARG A 262 -14.46 -19.13 -21.18
N LYS A 263 -14.83 -20.38 -21.44
CA LYS A 263 -16.14 -20.95 -21.09
C LYS A 263 -16.36 -21.02 -19.58
N ASN A 264 -15.34 -21.34 -18.80
CA ASN A 264 -15.41 -21.27 -17.33
C ASN A 264 -15.64 -19.83 -16.87
N ILE A 265 -14.93 -18.87 -17.46
CA ILE A 265 -15.05 -17.45 -17.13
C ILE A 265 -16.45 -16.93 -17.50
N ASP A 266 -16.94 -17.23 -18.71
CA ASP A 266 -18.30 -16.87 -19.17
C ASP A 266 -19.40 -17.39 -18.24
N ARG A 267 -19.18 -18.54 -17.58
CA ARG A 267 -20.15 -19.13 -16.65
C ARG A 267 -20.03 -18.57 -15.24
N LEU A 268 -18.82 -18.23 -14.79
CA LEU A 268 -18.59 -17.72 -13.43
C LEU A 268 -18.96 -16.25 -13.29
N THR A 269 -18.58 -15.41 -14.25
CA THR A 269 -18.66 -13.95 -14.13
C THR A 269 -20.09 -13.43 -13.87
N PRO A 270 -21.18 -14.00 -14.43
CA PRO A 270 -22.53 -13.54 -14.10
C PRO A 270 -22.90 -13.70 -12.63
N HIS A 271 -22.33 -14.69 -11.91
CA HIS A 271 -22.63 -14.93 -10.50
C HIS A 271 -21.92 -13.96 -9.54
N ILE A 272 -20.91 -13.22 -10.03
CA ILE A 272 -20.12 -12.30 -9.20
C ILE A 272 -20.16 -10.84 -9.69
N TRP A 273 -20.69 -10.59 -10.89
CA TRP A 273 -20.68 -9.26 -11.51
C TRP A 273 -21.39 -8.19 -10.69
N ASP A 274 -22.54 -8.50 -10.10
CA ASP A 274 -23.29 -7.50 -9.33
C ASP A 274 -22.63 -7.16 -7.98
N ALA A 275 -21.76 -8.04 -7.48
CA ALA A 275 -21.06 -7.87 -6.21
C ALA A 275 -19.71 -7.12 -6.35
N VAL A 276 -19.16 -6.98 -7.55
CA VAL A 276 -17.95 -6.15 -7.75
C VAL A 276 -18.28 -4.66 -7.77
N SER A 277 -17.28 -3.85 -7.46
CA SER A 277 -17.41 -2.40 -7.44
C SER A 277 -17.65 -1.81 -8.84
N GLU A 278 -18.33 -0.66 -8.88
CA GLU A 278 -18.52 0.09 -10.12
C GLU A 278 -17.17 0.47 -10.77
N ASP A 279 -16.15 0.76 -9.97
CA ASP A 279 -14.79 1.08 -10.45
C ASP A 279 -14.23 -0.02 -11.35
N ILE A 280 -14.38 -1.29 -10.95
CA ILE A 280 -13.93 -2.44 -11.76
C ILE A 280 -14.76 -2.57 -13.04
N LYS A 281 -16.09 -2.40 -12.94
CA LYS A 281 -16.97 -2.50 -14.11
C LYS A 281 -16.61 -1.43 -15.16
N TYR A 282 -16.38 -0.20 -14.72
CA TYR A 282 -15.91 0.89 -15.56
C TYR A 282 -14.50 0.63 -16.11
N LYS A 283 -13.56 0.12 -15.30
CA LYS A 283 -12.21 -0.22 -15.74
C LYS A 283 -12.20 -1.30 -16.83
N ILE A 284 -13.07 -2.30 -16.71
CA ILE A 284 -13.31 -3.34 -17.73
C ILE A 284 -13.88 -2.70 -19.00
N GLY A 285 -14.91 -1.86 -18.87
CA GLY A 285 -15.55 -1.19 -20.00
C GLY A 285 -14.61 -0.23 -20.76
N ALA A 286 -13.70 0.45 -20.05
CA ALA A 286 -12.67 1.32 -20.63
C ALA A 286 -11.71 0.58 -21.58
N LYS A 287 -11.51 -0.72 -21.40
CA LYS A 287 -10.65 -1.51 -22.30
C LYS A 287 -11.20 -1.59 -23.71
N PHE A 288 -12.52 -1.46 -23.91
CA PHE A 288 -13.11 -1.46 -25.24
C PHE A 288 -12.55 -0.31 -26.09
N GLY A 289 -12.65 0.93 -25.61
CA GLY A 289 -12.15 2.12 -26.29
C GLY A 289 -10.64 2.04 -26.54
N VAL A 290 -9.88 1.58 -25.54
CA VAL A 290 -8.43 1.39 -25.67
C VAL A 290 -8.06 0.43 -26.82
N TYR A 291 -8.67 -0.76 -26.87
CA TYR A 291 -8.38 -1.71 -27.95
C TYR A 291 -8.91 -1.25 -29.30
N ARG A 292 -10.06 -0.56 -29.34
CA ARG A 292 -10.60 0.05 -30.55
C ARG A 292 -9.63 1.08 -31.14
N LEU A 293 -9.12 2.02 -30.35
CA LEU A 293 -8.19 3.04 -30.83
C LEU A 293 -6.86 2.44 -31.31
N ASN A 294 -6.42 1.36 -30.68
CA ASN A 294 -5.19 0.67 -31.05
C ASN A 294 -5.35 -0.32 -32.21
N GLY A 295 -6.56 -0.47 -32.77
CA GLY A 295 -6.83 -1.44 -33.84
C GLY A 295 -6.74 -2.92 -33.42
N ASP A 296 -6.76 -3.20 -32.11
CA ASP A 296 -6.74 -4.56 -31.56
C ASP A 296 -8.17 -5.15 -31.62
N VAL A 297 -8.54 -5.60 -32.82
CA VAL A 297 -9.91 -6.07 -33.13
C VAL A 297 -10.30 -7.26 -32.25
N GLU A 298 -9.40 -8.21 -32.07
CA GLU A 298 -9.67 -9.46 -31.35
C GLU A 298 -9.96 -9.19 -29.87
N ARG A 299 -9.11 -8.43 -29.17
CA ARG A 299 -9.36 -8.07 -27.77
C ARG A 299 -10.58 -7.19 -27.62
N LYS A 300 -10.80 -6.25 -28.54
CA LYS A 300 -12.00 -5.40 -28.54
C LYS A 300 -13.28 -6.25 -28.63
N ASP A 301 -13.31 -7.26 -29.49
CA ASP A 301 -14.46 -8.17 -29.61
C ASP A 301 -14.63 -9.06 -28.36
N PHE A 302 -13.53 -9.49 -27.71
CA PHE A 302 -13.62 -10.17 -26.42
C PHE A 302 -14.19 -9.27 -25.31
N VAL A 303 -13.79 -8.00 -25.23
CA VAL A 303 -14.39 -7.07 -24.25
C VAL A 303 -15.89 -6.92 -24.51
N GLN A 304 -16.29 -6.76 -25.77
CA GLN A 304 -17.71 -6.67 -26.16
C GLN A 304 -18.49 -7.91 -25.68
N LYS A 305 -18.00 -9.11 -26.03
CA LYS A 305 -18.66 -10.36 -25.62
C LYS A 305 -18.72 -10.50 -24.10
N PHE A 306 -17.64 -10.16 -23.39
CA PHE A 306 -17.63 -10.21 -21.92
C PHE A 306 -18.73 -9.33 -21.32
N LEU A 307 -18.84 -8.08 -21.79
CA LEU A 307 -19.86 -7.14 -21.34
C LEU A 307 -21.27 -7.61 -21.69
N GLU A 308 -21.48 -8.27 -22.83
CA GLU A 308 -22.76 -8.90 -23.18
C GLU A 308 -23.11 -10.04 -22.22
N THR A 309 -22.15 -10.93 -21.93
CA THR A 309 -22.32 -12.07 -21.02
C THR A 309 -22.78 -11.63 -19.62
N VAL A 310 -22.21 -10.53 -19.11
CA VAL A 310 -22.52 -10.03 -17.75
C VAL A 310 -23.60 -8.93 -17.73
N GLY A 311 -24.20 -8.57 -18.88
CA GLY A 311 -25.16 -7.46 -18.96
C GLY A 311 -24.56 -6.08 -18.67
N GLY A 312 -23.24 -5.92 -18.85
CA GLY A 312 -22.44 -4.75 -18.50
C GLY A 312 -22.29 -3.69 -19.60
N LEU A 313 -23.04 -3.74 -20.70
CA LEU A 313 -22.85 -2.84 -21.85
C LEU A 313 -22.90 -1.34 -21.51
N LYS A 314 -23.61 -0.95 -20.44
CA LYS A 314 -23.66 0.44 -19.96
C LYS A 314 -22.30 1.00 -19.48
N TYR A 315 -21.33 0.14 -19.16
CA TYR A 315 -19.99 0.54 -18.72
C TYR A 315 -19.01 0.74 -19.88
N LYS A 316 -19.40 0.37 -21.11
CA LYS A 316 -18.57 0.46 -22.30
C LYS A 316 -18.20 1.93 -22.57
N ASP A 317 -16.90 2.21 -22.64
CA ASP A 317 -16.36 3.51 -23.03
C ASP A 317 -15.78 3.39 -24.44
N GLU A 318 -16.17 4.32 -25.31
CA GLU A 318 -15.75 4.36 -26.71
C GLU A 318 -14.53 5.26 -26.96
N ASP A 319 -14.21 6.21 -26.06
CA ASP A 319 -13.34 7.36 -26.36
C ASP A 319 -11.92 7.24 -25.78
N SER A 320 -11.61 6.19 -25.00
CA SER A 320 -10.29 5.84 -24.44
C SER A 320 -9.61 6.87 -23.52
N LEU A 321 -10.15 8.09 -23.39
CA LEU A 321 -9.63 9.14 -22.51
C LEU A 321 -9.54 8.68 -21.04
N ALA A 322 -10.51 7.89 -20.60
CA ALA A 322 -10.50 7.28 -19.28
C ALA A 322 -9.26 6.40 -19.05
N GLY A 323 -8.83 5.66 -20.07
CA GLY A 323 -7.65 4.79 -20.01
C GLY A 323 -6.35 5.58 -19.81
N GLU A 324 -6.18 6.69 -20.55
CA GLU A 324 -4.99 7.55 -20.42
C GLU A 324 -4.92 8.21 -19.04
N LEU A 325 -6.03 8.80 -18.57
CA LEU A 325 -6.07 9.48 -17.28
C LEU A 325 -5.86 8.50 -16.12
N LEU A 326 -6.43 7.30 -16.20
CA LEU A 326 -6.22 6.23 -15.21
C LEU A 326 -4.72 5.93 -15.06
N GLU A 327 -4.00 5.75 -16.17
CA GLU A 327 -2.57 5.46 -16.15
C GLU A 327 -1.75 6.60 -15.52
N LYS A 328 -2.09 7.86 -15.84
CA LYS A 328 -1.42 9.03 -15.25
C LYS A 328 -1.66 9.15 -13.75
N LEU A 329 -2.88 8.88 -13.29
CA LEU A 329 -3.25 8.92 -11.88
C LEU A 329 -2.55 7.83 -11.07
N GLN A 330 -2.48 6.60 -11.60
CA GLN A 330 -1.77 5.50 -10.95
C GLN A 330 -0.28 5.80 -10.76
N ASN A 331 0.36 6.39 -11.77
CA ASN A 331 1.75 6.81 -11.68
C ASN A 331 1.97 7.90 -10.63
N LEU A 332 1.11 8.94 -10.60
CA LEU A 332 1.19 9.98 -9.58
C LEU A 332 1.03 9.38 -8.17
N LYS A 333 0.08 8.46 -7.98
CA LYS A 333 -0.17 7.79 -6.71
C LYS A 333 1.07 7.04 -6.21
N THR A 334 1.70 6.21 -7.05
CA THR A 334 2.90 5.47 -6.64
C THR A 334 4.04 6.42 -6.25
N VAL A 335 4.26 7.49 -7.02
CA VAL A 335 5.29 8.49 -6.72
C VAL A 335 5.01 9.22 -5.40
N HIS A 336 3.75 9.47 -5.05
CA HIS A 336 3.36 10.10 -3.78
C HIS A 336 3.83 9.32 -2.55
N PHE A 337 3.82 7.99 -2.62
CA PHE A 337 4.20 7.12 -1.50
C PHE A 337 5.69 6.75 -1.48
N GLU A 338 6.48 7.24 -2.44
CA GLU A 338 7.94 7.10 -2.43
C GLU A 338 8.58 8.07 -1.42
N TRP A 339 9.76 7.71 -0.90
CA TRP A 339 10.48 8.49 0.13
C TRP A 339 10.85 9.92 -0.30
N ASN A 340 10.88 10.20 -1.61
CA ASN A 340 11.26 11.47 -2.21
C ASN A 340 10.10 12.15 -2.96
N ASN A 341 8.85 11.83 -2.61
CA ASN A 341 7.64 12.35 -3.27
C ASN A 341 7.64 13.89 -3.44
N PHE A 342 8.14 14.64 -2.46
CA PHE A 342 8.21 16.12 -2.47
C PHE A 342 9.05 16.76 -3.59
N TYR A 343 9.68 15.94 -4.44
CA TYR A 343 10.50 16.36 -5.58
C TYR A 343 10.02 15.83 -6.93
N ASN A 344 9.12 14.84 -6.93
CA ASN A 344 8.85 14.03 -8.12
C ASN A 344 7.41 14.14 -8.61
N GLU A 345 6.48 14.66 -7.81
CA GLU A 345 5.06 14.74 -8.19
C GLU A 345 4.77 15.75 -9.32
N TYR A 346 5.56 16.83 -9.44
CA TYR A 346 5.31 17.93 -10.38
C TYR A 346 5.11 17.49 -11.84
N SER A 347 5.99 16.63 -12.36
CA SER A 347 5.91 16.16 -13.75
C SER A 347 4.62 15.39 -14.02
N HIS A 348 4.18 14.58 -13.05
CA HIS A 348 2.95 13.80 -13.13
C HIS A 348 1.71 14.69 -13.04
N ALA A 349 1.67 15.63 -12.09
CA ALA A 349 0.58 16.59 -11.96
C ALA A 349 0.39 17.42 -13.25
N LYS A 350 1.49 17.91 -13.83
CA LYS A 350 1.47 18.64 -15.10
C LYS A 350 0.93 17.78 -16.26
N SER A 351 1.31 16.51 -16.33
CA SER A 351 0.86 15.57 -17.37
C SER A 351 -0.64 15.24 -17.26
N ILE A 352 -1.18 15.19 -16.04
CA ILE A 352 -2.63 15.04 -15.81
C ILE A 352 -3.36 16.30 -16.30
N ALA A 353 -2.87 17.49 -15.93
CA ALA A 353 -3.50 18.76 -16.32
C ALA A 353 -3.65 18.89 -17.85
N SER A 354 -2.63 18.46 -18.62
CA SER A 354 -2.67 18.52 -20.08
C SER A 354 -3.70 17.58 -20.73
N SER A 355 -4.18 16.56 -20.00
CA SER A 355 -5.12 15.56 -20.53
C SER A 355 -6.52 15.68 -19.92
N LEU A 356 -6.76 16.68 -19.08
CA LEU A 356 -8.09 16.89 -18.52
C LEU A 356 -9.06 17.42 -19.60
N PRO A 357 -10.20 16.74 -19.81
CA PRO A 357 -11.20 17.22 -20.76
C PRO A 357 -11.87 18.51 -20.28
N ALA A 358 -12.29 19.34 -21.22
CA ALA A 358 -13.09 20.53 -20.94
C ALA A 358 -14.54 20.18 -20.53
N THR A 359 -15.04 19.01 -20.94
CA THR A 359 -16.43 18.56 -20.77
C THR A 359 -16.73 17.85 -19.45
N GLY A 360 -15.74 17.75 -18.54
CA GLY A 360 -15.87 17.08 -17.25
C GLY A 360 -15.24 15.68 -17.21
N LEU A 361 -14.97 15.17 -16.00
CA LEU A 361 -14.30 13.88 -15.80
C LEU A 361 -15.22 12.71 -16.19
N PRO A 362 -14.72 11.72 -16.95
CA PRO A 362 -15.44 10.46 -17.15
C PRO A 362 -15.79 9.81 -15.80
N ASP A 363 -17.00 9.25 -15.69
CA ASP A 363 -17.46 8.56 -14.47
C ASP A 363 -16.46 7.50 -14.01
N SER A 364 -15.90 6.77 -14.98
CA SER A 364 -14.96 5.66 -14.81
C SER A 364 -13.65 6.00 -14.08
N ILE A 365 -13.24 7.28 -14.08
CA ILE A 365 -12.01 7.72 -13.42
C ILE A 365 -12.26 8.67 -12.25
N ARG A 366 -13.50 9.14 -12.06
CA ARG A 366 -13.82 10.21 -11.11
C ARG A 366 -13.34 9.88 -9.71
N LYS A 367 -13.71 8.71 -9.18
CA LYS A 367 -13.34 8.29 -7.83
C LYS A 367 -11.82 8.21 -7.64
N LEU A 368 -11.11 7.59 -8.59
CA LEU A 368 -9.64 7.53 -8.55
C LEU A 368 -9.01 8.93 -8.64
N PHE A 369 -9.54 9.81 -9.49
CA PHE A 369 -9.09 11.19 -9.61
C PHE A 369 -9.25 11.92 -8.28
N VAL A 370 -10.44 11.90 -7.69
CA VAL A 370 -10.70 12.53 -6.39
C VAL A 370 -9.78 11.98 -5.31
N LYS A 371 -9.63 10.65 -5.22
CA LYS A 371 -8.75 9.98 -4.26
C LYS A 371 -7.31 10.46 -4.38
N VAL A 372 -6.72 10.32 -5.56
CA VAL A 372 -5.29 10.65 -5.77
C VAL A 372 -5.04 12.14 -5.59
N ILE A 373 -5.87 13.00 -6.16
CA ILE A 373 -5.68 14.45 -6.04
C ILE A 373 -5.82 14.93 -4.60
N VAL A 374 -6.77 14.40 -3.83
CA VAL A 374 -6.92 14.79 -2.42
C VAL A 374 -5.77 14.25 -1.57
N ILE A 375 -5.31 13.01 -1.77
CA ILE A 375 -4.11 12.47 -1.11
C ILE A 375 -2.90 13.38 -1.37
N CYS A 376 -2.62 13.71 -2.64
CA CYS A 376 -1.49 14.56 -2.98
C CYS A 376 -1.65 16.01 -2.50
N TYR A 377 -2.86 16.56 -2.49
CA TYR A 377 -3.14 17.91 -1.98
C TYR A 377 -2.93 18.03 -0.47
N VAL A 378 -3.52 17.09 0.27
CA VAL A 378 -3.41 17.05 1.73
C VAL A 378 -1.95 16.76 2.11
N GLY A 379 -1.32 15.87 1.36
CA GLY A 379 0.04 15.43 1.59
C GLY A 379 0.17 14.59 2.86
N ASN A 380 1.36 14.07 3.09
CA ASN A 380 1.64 13.21 4.24
C ASN A 380 2.14 14.00 5.47
N GLY A 381 2.19 15.33 5.38
CA GLY A 381 2.62 16.24 6.45
C GLY A 381 4.09 16.21 6.83
N LYS A 382 4.93 15.43 6.13
CA LYS A 382 6.32 15.14 6.51
C LYS A 382 7.33 15.97 5.72
N GLY A 383 8.57 16.04 6.20
CA GLY A 383 9.68 16.77 5.56
C GLY A 383 9.56 18.31 5.62
N TYR A 384 10.60 19.01 5.17
CA TYR A 384 10.65 20.49 5.19
C TYR A 384 9.56 21.15 4.33
N LYS A 385 9.04 20.44 3.32
CA LYS A 385 7.93 20.86 2.45
C LYS A 385 6.54 20.51 3.00
N GLN A 386 6.46 20.02 4.24
CA GLN A 386 5.21 19.67 4.91
C GLN A 386 4.33 18.71 4.09
N GLY A 387 4.91 17.76 3.36
CA GLY A 387 4.16 16.63 2.84
C GLY A 387 3.79 16.66 1.36
N ILE A 388 4.20 17.66 0.58
CA ILE A 388 3.83 17.81 -0.85
C ILE A 388 5.00 18.33 -1.71
N ASP A 389 4.98 18.10 -3.03
CA ASP A 389 5.81 18.88 -3.96
C ASP A 389 5.17 20.27 -4.18
N GLU A 390 5.80 21.32 -3.66
CA GLU A 390 5.34 22.70 -3.78
C GLU A 390 5.10 23.15 -5.23
N ARG A 391 5.83 22.57 -6.20
CA ARG A 391 5.63 22.86 -7.63
C ARG A 391 4.38 22.19 -8.18
N ALA A 392 3.95 21.07 -7.59
CA ALA A 392 2.72 20.38 -7.95
C ALA A 392 1.48 21.02 -7.32
N ALA A 393 1.64 21.71 -6.18
CA ALA A 393 0.55 22.33 -5.43
C ALA A 393 -0.40 23.24 -6.26
N PRO A 394 0.08 24.09 -7.19
CA PRO A 394 -0.81 24.87 -8.06
C PRO A 394 -1.75 24.01 -8.90
N TYR A 395 -1.28 22.87 -9.42
CA TYR A 395 -2.12 21.95 -10.20
C TYR A 395 -3.16 21.27 -9.32
N TYR A 396 -2.80 20.88 -8.09
CA TYR A 396 -3.79 20.29 -7.17
C TYR A 396 -4.89 21.27 -6.80
N ASN A 397 -4.54 22.54 -6.57
CA ASN A 397 -5.53 23.60 -6.38
C ASN A 397 -6.43 23.74 -7.61
N GLU A 398 -5.86 23.79 -8.82
CA GLU A 398 -6.63 23.86 -10.07
C GLU A 398 -7.60 22.68 -10.22
N PHE A 399 -7.16 21.46 -9.89
CA PHE A 399 -8.00 20.27 -9.97
C PHE A 399 -9.14 20.29 -8.94
N ILE A 400 -8.84 20.67 -7.70
CA ILE A 400 -9.83 20.81 -6.62
C ILE A 400 -10.85 21.91 -6.93
N GLU A 401 -10.43 23.01 -7.55
CA GLU A 401 -11.33 24.09 -7.97
C GLU A 401 -12.38 23.61 -8.98
N ARG A 402 -12.03 22.60 -9.81
CA ARG A 402 -12.92 21.97 -10.79
C ARG A 402 -13.88 20.94 -10.17
N PHE A 403 -13.71 20.55 -8.92
CA PHE A 403 -14.61 19.57 -8.29
C PHE A 403 -16.03 20.11 -8.25
N THR A 404 -16.96 19.32 -8.78
CA THR A 404 -18.40 19.57 -8.73
C THR A 404 -19.02 18.82 -7.55
N ILE A 405 -20.34 18.88 -7.44
CA ILE A 405 -21.08 18.09 -6.44
C ILE A 405 -20.76 16.59 -6.59
N ALA A 406 -20.58 16.08 -7.80
CA ALA A 406 -20.26 14.66 -8.02
C ALA A 406 -18.91 14.28 -7.36
N GLU A 407 -17.86 15.06 -7.59
CA GLU A 407 -16.55 14.82 -6.99
C GLU A 407 -16.55 14.99 -5.46
N ILE A 408 -17.35 15.92 -4.92
CA ILE A 408 -17.51 16.06 -3.47
C ILE A 408 -18.16 14.82 -2.87
N LYS A 409 -19.15 14.22 -3.54
CA LYS A 409 -19.76 12.96 -3.07
C LYS A 409 -18.76 11.81 -3.05
N GLU A 410 -17.94 11.68 -4.10
CA GLU A 410 -16.85 10.70 -4.13
C GLU A 410 -15.89 10.91 -2.96
N PHE A 411 -15.46 12.15 -2.73
CA PHE A 411 -14.59 12.52 -1.59
C PHE A 411 -15.16 12.06 -0.24
N LEU A 412 -16.46 12.26 -0.01
CA LEU A 412 -17.11 11.83 1.22
C LEU A 412 -17.16 10.30 1.35
N GLY A 413 -17.30 9.57 0.24
CA GLY A 413 -17.28 8.11 0.22
C GLY A 413 -15.92 7.48 0.53
N LEU A 414 -14.83 8.21 0.28
CA LEU A 414 -13.46 7.70 0.42
C LEU A 414 -12.98 7.50 1.87
N PHE A 415 -13.71 7.99 2.89
CA PHE A 415 -13.30 7.79 4.29
C PHE A 415 -13.30 6.33 4.76
N LYS A 416 -13.87 5.41 3.97
CA LYS A 416 -13.80 3.96 4.21
C LYS A 416 -12.55 3.31 3.61
N ASP A 417 -11.81 4.03 2.77
CA ASP A 417 -10.64 3.52 2.06
C ASP A 417 -9.39 3.70 2.94
N ALA A 418 -8.73 2.58 3.28
CA ALA A 418 -7.61 2.56 4.20
C ALA A 418 -6.37 3.30 3.68
N GLU A 419 -6.15 3.35 2.35
CA GLU A 419 -5.05 4.10 1.73
C GLU A 419 -5.36 5.60 1.74
N PHE A 420 -6.64 5.98 1.60
CA PHE A 420 -7.06 7.39 1.60
C PHE A 420 -6.91 8.07 2.96
N VAL A 421 -7.28 7.37 4.05
CA VAL A 421 -7.29 7.97 5.39
C VAL A 421 -5.96 7.92 6.13
N THR A 422 -4.92 7.37 5.48
CA THR A 422 -3.62 7.03 6.09
C THR A 422 -3.00 8.13 6.93
N ASP A 423 -2.90 9.36 6.40
CA ASP A 423 -2.11 10.43 7.02
C ASP A 423 -2.97 11.45 7.80
N PHE A 424 -4.28 11.23 7.96
CA PHE A 424 -5.19 12.25 8.55
C PHE A 424 -5.04 12.44 10.06
N ASP A 425 -4.20 11.64 10.72
CA ASP A 425 -3.83 11.78 12.13
C ASP A 425 -2.64 12.72 12.36
N TYR A 426 -1.96 13.17 11.30
CA TYR A 426 -0.92 14.17 11.38
C TYR A 426 -1.49 15.60 11.36
N THR A 427 -0.77 16.54 11.99
CA THR A 427 -1.22 17.93 12.15
C THR A 427 -1.41 18.67 10.82
N ILE A 428 -0.46 18.54 9.89
CA ILE A 428 -0.52 19.24 8.60
C ILE A 428 -1.65 18.68 7.70
N PRO A 429 -1.76 17.35 7.52
CA PRO A 429 -2.86 16.73 6.78
C PRO A 429 -4.23 17.09 7.35
N ASP A 430 -4.45 16.96 8.68
CA ASP A 430 -5.73 17.32 9.31
C ASP A 430 -6.08 18.79 9.02
N ARG A 431 -5.12 19.71 9.13
CA ARG A 431 -5.33 21.13 8.82
C ARG A 431 -5.71 21.37 7.36
N ARG A 432 -4.97 20.78 6.40
CA ARG A 432 -5.25 20.93 4.96
C ARG A 432 -6.58 20.30 4.58
N LEU A 433 -6.90 19.13 5.11
CA LEU A 433 -8.17 18.46 4.93
C LEU A 433 -9.33 19.32 5.45
N ARG A 434 -9.20 19.92 6.64
CA ARG A 434 -10.24 20.85 7.16
C ARG A 434 -10.40 22.11 6.31
N ASN A 435 -9.31 22.64 5.74
CA ASN A 435 -9.40 23.76 4.82
C ASN A 435 -10.11 23.35 3.52
N LEU A 436 -9.82 22.15 3.01
CA LEU A 436 -10.52 21.58 1.86
C LEU A 436 -12.02 21.39 2.14
N VAL A 437 -12.39 20.89 3.31
CA VAL A 437 -13.79 20.75 3.74
C VAL A 437 -14.49 22.12 3.80
N LYS A 438 -13.83 23.15 4.35
CA LYS A 438 -14.37 24.52 4.33
C LYS A 438 -14.58 25.03 2.91
N PHE A 439 -13.66 24.72 2.00
CA PHE A 439 -13.81 25.06 0.59
C PHE A 439 -14.98 24.32 -0.06
N PHE A 440 -15.13 23.01 0.16
CA PHE A 440 -16.27 22.26 -0.39
C PHE A 440 -17.62 22.77 0.11
N LYS A 441 -17.70 23.28 1.35
CA LYS A 441 -18.92 23.95 1.83
C LYS A 441 -19.31 25.18 1.02
N THR A 442 -18.37 25.88 0.38
CA THR A 442 -18.70 27.03 -0.49
C THR A 442 -19.18 26.60 -1.88
N LYS A 443 -18.99 25.32 -2.24
CA LYS A 443 -19.32 24.74 -3.55
C LYS A 443 -20.70 24.07 -3.60
N THR A 444 -21.37 23.89 -2.46
CA THR A 444 -22.65 23.17 -2.42
C THR A 444 -23.64 23.78 -1.42
N SER A 445 -24.91 23.80 -1.80
CA SER A 445 -26.05 24.11 -0.92
C SER A 445 -26.82 22.85 -0.48
N ASP A 446 -26.37 21.66 -0.89
CA ASP A 446 -27.01 20.38 -0.54
C ASP A 446 -26.93 20.15 0.98
N ILE A 447 -28.09 19.94 1.61
CA ILE A 447 -28.23 19.82 3.06
C ILE A 447 -27.57 18.53 3.57
N TYR A 448 -27.65 17.43 2.81
CA TYR A 448 -27.09 16.15 3.20
C TYR A 448 -25.56 16.15 3.09
N ILE A 449 -25.02 16.76 2.03
CA ILE A 449 -23.57 16.96 1.88
C ILE A 449 -23.06 17.89 2.99
N ASN A 450 -23.71 19.03 3.22
CA ASN A 450 -23.31 19.98 4.25
C ASN A 450 -23.37 19.37 5.66
N ARG A 451 -24.33 18.50 5.95
CA ARG A 451 -24.41 17.77 7.24
C ARG A 451 -23.14 16.96 7.51
N ILE A 452 -22.57 16.31 6.49
CA ILE A 452 -21.33 15.54 6.65
C ILE A 452 -20.12 16.48 6.75
N LEU A 453 -20.05 17.51 5.90
CA LEU A 453 -18.96 18.48 5.97
C LEU A 453 -18.91 19.18 7.35
N ASP A 454 -20.07 19.47 7.95
CA ASP A 454 -20.17 20.02 9.31
C ASP A 454 -19.72 19.02 10.39
N LEU A 455 -20.08 17.75 10.24
CA LEU A 455 -19.57 16.68 11.09
C LEU A 455 -18.03 16.61 11.02
N MET A 456 -17.46 16.72 9.82
CA MET A 456 -15.99 16.70 9.64
C MET A 456 -15.31 17.89 10.31
N LEU A 457 -15.87 19.09 10.18
CA LEU A 457 -15.29 20.30 10.81
C LEU A 457 -15.38 20.26 12.34
N SER A 458 -16.42 19.64 12.88
CA SER A 458 -16.61 19.45 14.33
C SER A 458 -15.94 18.20 14.89
N TYR A 459 -15.42 17.31 14.03
CA TYR A 459 -14.72 16.10 14.46
C TYR A 459 -13.43 16.45 15.22
N PRO A 460 -13.04 15.68 16.26
CA PRO A 460 -11.81 15.94 17.00
C PRO A 460 -10.58 16.06 16.08
N ALA A 461 -9.68 16.99 16.41
CA ALA A 461 -8.46 17.21 15.64
C ALA A 461 -7.64 15.91 15.55
N LYS A 462 -7.09 15.62 14.36
CA LYS A 462 -6.24 14.44 14.09
C LYS A 462 -6.96 13.09 14.30
N LYS A 463 -8.28 13.09 14.15
CA LYS A 463 -9.13 11.88 14.29
C LYS A 463 -10.01 11.62 13.07
N LEU A 464 -9.90 12.40 12.00
CA LEU A 464 -10.74 12.26 10.81
C LEU A 464 -10.57 10.92 10.09
N GLN A 465 -9.47 10.20 10.29
CA GLN A 465 -9.27 8.84 9.81
C GLN A 465 -10.31 7.85 10.35
N ALA A 466 -10.89 8.10 11.53
CA ALA A 466 -11.93 7.28 12.14
C ALA A 466 -13.36 7.79 11.85
N LEU A 467 -13.53 8.69 10.87
CA LEU A 467 -14.84 9.23 10.53
C LEU A 467 -15.79 8.15 10.03
N ALA A 468 -15.27 7.17 9.29
CA ALA A 468 -16.05 6.07 8.76
C ALA A 468 -16.62 5.15 9.85
N ASP A 469 -16.14 5.21 11.09
CA ASP A 469 -16.68 4.46 12.22
C ASP A 469 -17.80 5.22 12.97
N ASP A 470 -18.02 6.49 12.65
CA ASP A 470 -19.03 7.32 13.30
C ASP A 470 -20.44 7.02 12.74
N LYS A 471 -21.36 6.68 13.64
CA LYS A 471 -22.76 6.41 13.28
C LYS A 471 -23.42 7.57 12.52
N ARG A 472 -23.10 8.81 12.87
CA ARG A 472 -23.64 10.02 12.22
C ARG A 472 -23.18 10.14 10.78
N TYR A 473 -21.94 9.72 10.49
CA TYR A 473 -21.42 9.65 9.13
C TYR A 473 -22.20 8.60 8.32
N HIS A 474 -22.37 7.39 8.85
CA HIS A 474 -23.14 6.34 8.18
C HIS A 474 -24.58 6.74 7.88
N GLU A 475 -25.26 7.37 8.84
CA GLU A 475 -26.63 7.85 8.66
C GLU A 475 -26.73 8.90 7.55
N ALA A 476 -25.82 9.85 7.54
CA ALA A 476 -25.84 10.92 6.54
C ALA A 476 -25.46 10.41 5.14
N MET A 477 -24.51 9.47 5.04
CA MET A 477 -24.11 8.86 3.76
C MET A 477 -25.24 8.12 3.05
N LYS A 478 -26.26 7.61 3.77
CA LYS A 478 -27.44 6.96 3.14
C LYS A 478 -28.23 7.87 2.21
N PHE A 479 -28.12 9.19 2.40
CA PHE A 479 -28.83 10.20 1.62
C PHE A 479 -27.98 10.79 0.49
N ILE A 480 -26.70 10.41 0.42
CA ILE A 480 -25.78 10.81 -0.64
C ILE A 480 -25.64 9.62 -1.58
N LYS A 481 -26.38 9.65 -2.69
CA LYS A 481 -26.20 8.75 -3.83
C LYS A 481 -25.22 9.33 -4.81
#